data_AF-A0A4D6MCP6-F1
#
_entry.id   AF-A0A4D6MCP6-F1
#
_cell.length_a   1.000
_cell.length_b   1.000
_cell.length_c   1.000
_cell.angle_alpha   90.00
_cell.angle_beta   90.00
_cell.angle_gamma   90.00
#
_symmetry.space_group_name_H-M   'P 1'
#
loop_
_entity.id
_entity.type
_entity.pdbx_description
1 polymer ?
#
loop_
_entity_poly.entity_id
_entity_poly.type
_entity_poly.pdbx_seq_one_letter_code
_entity_poly.pdbx_strand_id
1 'polypeptide(L)'
;MAKFQTFFSTFFLTLLFASLVSATFYQTISPDQLRAREKLTHIRFYFHEQITNEKPSLLIIDPPKIMADSPLPFGSMVVIENRLTIGPDVESKRIGKAQGFYLSATQRPGLDLEIVMSFTLTFLEGEFNGSTLCVSGRNEIMLPVREMPIIGGTGAFRFARGFVHARSVKVDYHKGDATVEYNVYVYHYSSTTSSSHHQRVNEGLNFMTDPILSKI
;
A
#
# COMPACT_ATOMS: atom_id res chain seq x y z
N MET A 1 -32.45 56.30 -26.73
CA MET A 1 -32.94 55.18 -25.89
C MET A 1 -32.30 53.83 -26.22
N ALA A 2 -32.14 53.44 -27.50
CA ALA A 2 -31.56 52.13 -27.87
C ALA A 2 -30.14 51.82 -27.34
N LYS A 3 -29.25 52.82 -27.22
CA LYS A 3 -27.86 52.64 -26.73
C LYS A 3 -27.75 52.34 -25.23
N PHE A 4 -28.77 52.68 -24.44
CA PHE A 4 -28.78 52.46 -23.00
C PHE A 4 -29.22 51.02 -22.64
N GLN A 5 -30.07 50.45 -23.49
CA GLN A 5 -30.62 49.10 -23.34
C GLN A 5 -29.61 48.01 -23.74
N THR A 6 -28.75 48.28 -24.73
CA THR A 6 -27.63 47.40 -25.09
C THR A 6 -26.53 47.36 -24.03
N PHE A 7 -26.27 48.49 -23.35
CA PHE A 7 -25.26 48.57 -22.28
C PHE A 7 -25.67 47.77 -21.02
N PHE A 8 -26.96 47.80 -20.66
CA PHE A 8 -27.49 46.98 -19.57
C PHE A 8 -27.48 45.48 -19.91
N SER A 9 -27.75 45.13 -21.17
CA SER A 9 -27.75 43.74 -21.64
C SER A 9 -26.35 43.11 -21.63
N THR A 10 -25.32 43.83 -22.08
CA THR A 10 -23.93 43.34 -22.03
C THR A 10 -23.40 43.26 -20.61
N PHE A 11 -23.77 44.19 -19.73
CA PHE A 11 -23.40 44.17 -18.32
C PHE A 11 -24.04 42.98 -17.56
N PHE A 12 -25.27 42.61 -17.89
CA PHE A 12 -25.92 41.42 -17.32
C PHE A 12 -25.30 40.11 -17.85
N LEU A 13 -24.89 40.08 -19.12
CA LEU A 13 -24.25 38.91 -19.73
C LEU A 13 -22.84 38.64 -19.17
N THR A 14 -22.07 39.70 -18.87
CA THR A 14 -20.76 39.56 -18.21
C THR A 14 -20.88 39.18 -16.74
N LEU A 15 -21.92 39.63 -16.03
CA LEU A 15 -22.21 39.18 -14.66
C LEU A 15 -22.66 37.71 -14.58
N LEU A 16 -23.43 37.23 -15.56
CA LEU A 16 -23.79 35.81 -15.71
C LEU A 16 -22.58 34.93 -16.08
N PHE A 17 -21.59 35.46 -16.81
CA PHE A 17 -20.31 34.80 -17.02
C PHE A 17 -19.35 34.91 -15.82
N ALA A 18 -19.45 35.95 -14.99
CA ALA A 18 -18.66 36.09 -13.77
C ALA A 18 -19.14 35.16 -12.63
N SER A 19 -20.39 34.67 -12.70
CA SER A 19 -20.81 33.45 -11.99
C SER A 19 -20.29 32.17 -12.67
N LEU A 20 -19.14 32.25 -13.34
CA LEU A 20 -18.23 31.12 -13.53
C LEU A 20 -18.10 30.44 -12.18
N VAL A 21 -18.85 29.34 -12.04
CA VAL A 21 -18.62 28.30 -11.06
C VAL A 21 -17.12 28.09 -11.06
N SER A 22 -16.42 28.63 -10.06
CA SER A 22 -15.05 28.22 -9.81
C SER A 22 -15.15 26.78 -9.35
N ALA A 23 -15.15 25.88 -10.33
CA ALA A 23 -15.02 24.46 -10.11
C ALA A 23 -13.67 24.30 -9.41
N THR A 24 -13.72 24.19 -8.09
CA THR A 24 -12.53 24.00 -7.28
C THR A 24 -12.22 22.51 -7.33
N PHE A 25 -11.01 22.16 -7.77
CA PHE A 25 -10.57 20.76 -7.83
C PHE A 25 -10.25 20.17 -6.43
N TYR A 26 -10.47 20.95 -5.35
CA TYR A 26 -10.20 20.57 -3.98
C TYR A 26 -11.21 21.21 -3.01
N GLN A 27 -11.42 20.56 -1.86
CA GLN A 27 -12.16 21.10 -0.73
C GLN A 27 -11.37 20.83 0.56
N THR A 28 -11.37 21.80 1.47
CA THR A 28 -10.83 21.60 2.83
C THR A 28 -11.87 20.86 3.68
N ILE A 29 -11.51 19.68 4.17
CA ILE A 29 -12.33 18.88 5.10
C ILE A 29 -11.70 19.01 6.49
N SER A 30 -12.51 19.33 7.50
CA SER A 30 -12.01 19.35 8.89
C SER A 30 -11.75 17.91 9.37
N PRO A 31 -10.64 17.63 10.08
CA PRO A 31 -10.40 16.33 10.68
C PRO A 31 -11.56 15.83 11.56
N ASP A 32 -12.33 16.73 12.19
CA ASP A 32 -13.50 16.38 13.00
C ASP A 32 -14.64 15.76 12.18
N GLN A 33 -14.70 16.06 10.88
CA GLN A 33 -15.73 15.50 9.98
C GLN A 33 -15.51 14.01 9.72
N LEU A 34 -14.27 13.50 9.84
CA LEU A 34 -14.00 12.07 9.71
C LEU A 34 -14.74 11.24 10.78
N ARG A 35 -15.06 11.82 11.94
CA ARG A 35 -15.70 11.15 13.10
C ARG A 35 -15.08 9.78 13.44
N ALA A 36 -13.83 9.56 13.07
CA ALA A 36 -13.16 8.28 13.17
C ALA A 36 -12.11 8.38 14.28
N ARG A 37 -12.06 7.37 15.15
CA ARG A 37 -11.07 7.28 16.22
C ARG A 37 -9.86 6.52 15.72
N GLU A 38 -8.66 7.05 16.01
CA GLU A 38 -7.42 6.34 15.77
C GLU A 38 -7.36 5.06 16.63
N LYS A 39 -6.97 3.96 16.01
CA LYS A 39 -6.82 2.61 16.57
C LYS A 39 -5.41 2.11 16.32
N LEU A 40 -4.80 1.47 17.32
CA LEU A 40 -3.58 0.70 17.16
C LEU A 40 -3.93 -0.78 17.00
N THR A 41 -3.35 -1.45 16.03
CA THR A 41 -3.53 -2.88 15.79
C THR A 41 -2.18 -3.57 15.63
N HIS A 42 -2.04 -4.71 16.30
CA HIS A 42 -0.92 -5.62 16.12
C HIS A 42 -1.39 -6.84 15.33
N ILE A 43 -0.66 -7.19 14.28
CA ILE A 43 -0.96 -8.34 13.42
C ILE A 43 0.29 -9.18 13.32
N ARG A 44 0.16 -10.49 13.57
CA ARG A 44 1.25 -11.45 13.47
C ARG A 44 0.92 -12.52 12.43
N PHE A 45 1.88 -12.82 11.56
CA PHE A 45 1.74 -13.85 10.53
C PHE A 45 3.09 -14.31 10.00
N TYR A 46 3.05 -15.30 9.10
CA TYR A 46 4.23 -15.84 8.44
C TYR A 46 4.16 -15.60 6.94
N PHE A 47 5.22 -15.01 6.41
CA PHE A 47 5.51 -14.75 5.01
C PHE A 47 6.34 -15.89 4.45
N HIS A 48 5.91 -16.44 3.32
CA HIS A 48 6.55 -17.59 2.68
C HIS A 48 7.05 -17.24 1.28
N GLU A 49 8.37 -17.26 1.13
CA GLU A 49 9.07 -17.20 -0.14
C GLU A 49 9.42 -18.61 -0.58
N GLN A 50 8.94 -19.02 -1.74
CA GLN A 50 9.05 -20.40 -2.23
C GLN A 50 9.45 -20.41 -3.70
N ILE A 51 10.67 -20.87 -3.97
CA ILE A 51 11.20 -21.09 -5.31
C ILE A 51 11.05 -22.56 -5.70
N THR A 52 11.17 -23.47 -4.74
CA THR A 52 11.28 -24.91 -5.03
C THR A 52 9.96 -25.62 -5.33
N ASN A 53 8.83 -24.94 -5.10
CA ASN A 53 7.50 -25.48 -5.40
C ASN A 53 7.18 -25.42 -6.91
N GLU A 54 6.28 -26.30 -7.36
CA GLU A 54 5.83 -26.37 -8.78
C GLU A 54 5.32 -25.03 -9.32
N LYS A 55 4.85 -24.15 -8.43
CA LYS A 55 4.46 -22.77 -8.71
C LYS A 55 5.29 -21.85 -7.80
N PRO A 56 6.44 -21.34 -8.29
CA PRO A 56 7.26 -20.45 -7.49
C PRO A 56 6.49 -19.16 -7.17
N SER A 57 6.70 -18.64 -5.96
CA SER A 57 6.07 -17.40 -5.49
C SER A 57 6.82 -16.15 -5.94
N LEU A 58 7.94 -16.30 -6.65
CA LEU A 58 8.77 -15.20 -7.11
C LEU A 58 9.33 -15.44 -8.52
N LEU A 59 9.72 -14.34 -9.16
CA LEU A 59 10.46 -14.33 -10.44
C LEU A 59 11.59 -13.31 -10.38
N ILE A 60 12.80 -13.73 -10.76
CA ILE A 60 13.96 -12.84 -10.91
C ILE A 60 13.91 -12.21 -12.31
N ILE A 61 13.90 -10.89 -12.38
CA ILE A 61 13.85 -10.12 -13.63
C ILE A 61 15.27 -9.75 -14.04
N ASP A 62 15.65 -10.19 -15.25
CA ASP A 62 16.91 -9.86 -15.94
C ASP A 62 18.14 -9.80 -15.00
N PRO A 63 18.58 -10.96 -14.46
CA PRO A 63 19.66 -10.98 -13.48
C PRO A 63 20.94 -10.37 -14.07
N PRO A 64 21.65 -9.51 -13.33
CA PRO A 64 22.93 -8.96 -13.78
C PRO A 64 23.87 -10.08 -14.20
N LYS A 65 24.44 -10.00 -15.41
CA LYS A 65 25.41 -10.98 -15.95
C LYS A 65 26.80 -10.87 -15.30
N ILE A 66 26.86 -10.42 -14.05
CA ILE A 66 28.09 -10.23 -13.30
C ILE A 66 28.38 -11.56 -12.59
N MET A 67 29.60 -12.08 -12.78
CA MET A 67 30.10 -13.18 -11.96
C MET A 67 30.18 -12.68 -10.52
N ALA A 68 29.27 -13.16 -9.66
CA ALA A 68 29.19 -12.76 -8.27
C ALA A 68 28.97 -13.98 -7.39
N ASP A 69 29.65 -14.03 -6.24
CA ASP A 69 29.51 -15.07 -5.22
C ASP A 69 28.24 -14.85 -4.36
N SER A 70 27.19 -14.26 -4.93
CA SER A 70 25.92 -13.94 -4.27
C SER A 70 24.75 -14.46 -5.11
N PRO A 71 23.75 -15.09 -4.48
CA PRO A 71 22.55 -15.55 -5.18
C PRO A 71 21.68 -14.39 -5.72
N LEU A 72 21.92 -13.17 -5.23
CA LEU A 72 21.17 -11.97 -5.59
C LEU A 72 22.14 -10.78 -5.75
N PRO A 73 22.94 -10.74 -6.84
CA PRO A 73 23.95 -9.71 -7.06
C PRO A 73 23.34 -8.30 -7.14
N PHE A 74 24.17 -7.28 -6.88
CA PHE A 74 23.77 -5.87 -6.96
C PHE A 74 22.98 -5.56 -8.24
N GLY A 75 21.83 -4.91 -8.09
CA GLY A 75 20.95 -4.55 -9.20
C GLY A 75 19.96 -5.63 -9.63
N SER A 76 20.04 -6.83 -9.05
CA SER A 76 19.01 -7.86 -9.23
C SER A 76 17.64 -7.36 -8.77
N MET A 77 16.61 -7.64 -9.58
CA MET A 77 15.22 -7.33 -9.27
C MET A 77 14.40 -8.61 -9.17
N VAL A 78 13.53 -8.69 -8.16
CA VAL A 78 12.64 -9.84 -7.94
C VAL A 78 11.22 -9.34 -7.77
N VAL A 79 10.28 -9.96 -8.49
CA VAL A 79 8.84 -9.76 -8.32
C VAL A 79 8.29 -10.91 -7.48
N ILE A 80 7.43 -10.60 -6.51
CA ILE A 80 6.87 -11.58 -5.57
C ILE A 80 5.34 -11.58 -5.55
N GLU A 81 4.77 -12.76 -5.36
CA GLU A 81 3.43 -13.02 -4.83
C GLU A 81 3.53 -14.11 -3.75
N ASN A 82 3.95 -13.69 -2.55
CA ASN A 82 4.26 -14.59 -1.45
C ASN A 82 3.01 -14.87 -0.59
N ARG A 83 2.89 -16.09 -0.10
CA ARG A 83 1.75 -16.53 0.73
C ARG A 83 1.91 -16.00 2.15
N LEU A 84 0.81 -15.52 2.75
CA LEU A 84 0.75 -15.18 4.17
C LEU A 84 -0.12 -16.18 4.92
N THR A 85 0.37 -16.68 6.05
CA THR A 85 -0.32 -17.73 6.83
C THR A 85 -0.28 -17.45 8.33
N ILE A 86 -1.16 -18.12 9.08
CA ILE A 86 -1.26 -17.96 10.53
C ILE A 86 -0.11 -18.63 11.31
N GLY A 87 0.52 -19.66 10.73
CA GLY A 87 1.59 -20.44 11.36
C GLY A 87 2.84 -20.56 10.48
N PRO A 88 3.96 -21.05 11.03
CA PRO A 88 5.22 -21.19 10.30
C PRO A 88 5.19 -22.28 9.22
N ASP A 89 4.19 -23.17 9.25
CA ASP A 89 3.96 -24.13 8.18
C ASP A 89 3.24 -23.45 7.02
N VAL A 90 3.75 -23.64 5.78
CA VAL A 90 3.11 -23.11 4.56
C VAL A 90 1.69 -23.64 4.37
N GLU A 91 1.44 -24.88 4.81
CA GLU A 91 0.13 -25.53 4.71
C GLU A 91 -0.84 -25.04 5.79
N SER A 92 -0.37 -24.24 6.75
CA SER A 92 -1.26 -23.59 7.71
C SER A 92 -2.22 -22.61 7.02
N LYS A 93 -3.29 -22.23 7.75
CA LYS A 93 -4.36 -21.39 7.21
C LYS A 93 -3.79 -20.13 6.54
N ARG A 94 -4.08 -19.97 5.25
CA ARG A 94 -3.79 -18.75 4.51
C ARG A 94 -4.63 -17.60 5.06
N ILE A 95 -4.00 -16.46 5.27
CA ILE A 95 -4.68 -15.23 5.69
C ILE A 95 -4.52 -14.09 4.69
N GLY A 96 -3.62 -14.25 3.71
CA GLY A 96 -3.33 -13.18 2.75
C GLY A 96 -2.27 -13.53 1.73
N LYS A 97 -1.76 -12.46 1.11
CA LYS A 97 -0.60 -12.48 0.21
C LYS A 97 0.20 -11.19 0.31
N ALA A 98 1.49 -11.28 0.05
CA ALA A 98 2.37 -10.13 -0.15
C ALA A 98 2.71 -10.04 -1.64
N GLN A 99 2.39 -8.91 -2.26
CA GLN A 99 2.57 -8.70 -3.70
C GLN A 99 3.41 -7.45 -3.96
N GLY A 100 4.47 -7.56 -4.74
CA GLY A 100 5.35 -6.44 -5.01
C GLY A 100 6.70 -6.89 -5.54
N PHE A 101 7.75 -6.22 -5.12
CA PHE A 101 9.10 -6.50 -5.58
C PHE A 101 10.15 -6.18 -4.51
N TYR A 102 11.35 -6.68 -4.73
CA TYR A 102 12.54 -6.22 -4.03
C TYR A 102 13.76 -6.17 -4.96
N LEU A 103 14.73 -5.36 -4.56
CA LEU A 103 15.96 -5.09 -5.31
C LEU A 103 17.17 -5.38 -4.42
N SER A 104 18.20 -6.02 -4.96
CA SER A 104 19.51 -6.08 -4.28
C SER A 104 20.22 -4.74 -4.42
N ALA A 105 20.44 -4.08 -3.28
CA ALA A 105 20.90 -2.68 -3.23
C ALA A 105 22.29 -2.52 -2.62
N THR A 106 23.07 -3.61 -2.52
CA THR A 106 24.41 -3.59 -1.92
C THR A 106 25.49 -4.01 -2.90
N GLN A 107 26.59 -3.26 -2.91
CA GLN A 107 27.79 -3.56 -3.70
C GLN A 107 28.84 -4.30 -2.86
N ARG A 108 28.54 -4.60 -1.59
CA ARG A 108 29.46 -5.33 -0.71
C ARG A 108 29.69 -6.75 -1.25
N PRO A 109 30.93 -7.26 -1.23
CA PRO A 109 31.21 -8.62 -1.67
C PRO A 109 30.67 -9.65 -0.66
N GLY A 110 30.37 -10.86 -1.14
CA GLY A 110 29.94 -11.99 -0.31
C GLY A 110 28.42 -12.16 -0.21
N LEU A 111 27.98 -12.83 0.86
CA LEU A 111 26.57 -13.19 1.15
C LEU A 111 25.78 -12.08 1.84
N ASP A 112 26.28 -10.84 1.82
CA ASP A 112 25.55 -9.69 2.33
C ASP A 112 24.31 -9.45 1.45
N LEU A 113 23.16 -9.96 1.90
CA LEU A 113 21.88 -9.82 1.23
C LEU A 113 21.13 -8.64 1.85
N GLU A 114 21.45 -7.44 1.35
CA GLU A 114 20.72 -6.23 1.67
C GLU A 114 19.81 -5.87 0.49
N ILE A 115 18.51 -5.98 0.74
CA ILE A 115 17.48 -5.70 -0.25
C ILE A 115 16.65 -4.49 0.14
N VAL A 116 16.12 -3.78 -0.86
CA VAL A 116 15.06 -2.79 -0.67
C VAL A 116 13.77 -3.42 -1.15
N MET A 117 12.79 -3.53 -0.27
CA MET A 117 11.50 -4.14 -0.56
C MET A 117 10.44 -3.06 -0.75
N SER A 118 9.51 -3.30 -1.67
CA SER A 118 8.28 -2.52 -1.84
C SER A 118 7.14 -3.46 -2.21
N PHE A 119 6.21 -3.67 -1.28
CA PHE A 119 5.12 -4.62 -1.48
C PHE A 119 3.86 -4.24 -0.70
N THR A 120 2.75 -4.79 -1.16
CA THR A 120 1.44 -4.69 -0.52
C THR A 120 1.12 -5.99 0.18
N LEU A 121 0.81 -5.92 1.47
CA LEU A 121 0.17 -6.98 2.23
C LEU A 121 -1.34 -6.90 1.98
N THR A 122 -1.91 -7.91 1.33
CA THR A 122 -3.33 -8.04 1.07
C THR A 122 -3.92 -9.11 1.97
N PHE A 123 -4.84 -8.71 2.86
CA PHE A 123 -5.52 -9.62 3.78
C PHE A 123 -6.79 -10.18 3.13
N LEU A 124 -7.04 -11.47 3.32
CA LEU A 124 -8.14 -12.21 2.67
C LEU A 124 -9.15 -12.79 3.68
N GLU A 125 -8.96 -12.52 4.97
CA GLU A 125 -9.67 -13.19 6.06
C GLU A 125 -9.95 -12.21 7.21
N GLY A 126 -10.96 -12.53 8.03
CA GLY A 126 -11.28 -11.80 9.25
C GLY A 126 -11.78 -10.37 9.04
N GLU A 127 -11.62 -9.52 10.08
CA GLU A 127 -12.03 -8.10 10.07
C GLU A 127 -11.34 -7.28 8.96
N PHE A 128 -10.18 -7.73 8.50
CA PHE A 128 -9.35 -7.00 7.54
C PHE A 128 -9.46 -7.53 6.11
N ASN A 129 -10.41 -8.44 5.82
CA ASN A 129 -10.59 -8.99 4.48
C ASN A 129 -10.76 -7.88 3.43
N GLY A 130 -9.95 -7.93 2.36
CA GLY A 130 -9.93 -6.94 1.28
C GLY A 130 -9.16 -5.66 1.61
N SER A 131 -8.67 -5.50 2.84
CA SER A 131 -7.84 -4.36 3.26
C SER A 131 -6.37 -4.65 2.97
N THR A 132 -5.58 -3.58 2.82
CA THR A 132 -4.16 -3.70 2.50
C THR A 132 -3.28 -2.80 3.33
N LEU A 133 -2.00 -3.18 3.47
CA LEU A 133 -0.92 -2.35 4.00
C LEU A 133 0.21 -2.28 2.98
N CYS A 134 0.77 -1.09 2.78
CA CYS A 134 1.93 -0.89 1.92
C CYS A 134 3.19 -0.79 2.78
N VAL A 135 4.19 -1.60 2.45
CA VAL A 135 5.49 -1.67 3.14
C VAL A 135 6.57 -1.32 2.13
N SER A 136 7.44 -0.37 2.47
CA SER A 136 8.57 0.00 1.61
C SER A 136 9.79 0.38 2.44
N GLY A 137 10.89 -0.36 2.35
CA GLY A 137 12.05 -0.12 3.19
C GLY A 137 13.23 -1.07 2.94
N ARG A 138 14.36 -0.75 3.57
CA ARG A 138 15.57 -1.60 3.59
C ARG A 138 15.32 -2.83 4.46
N ASN A 139 15.84 -3.97 4.01
CA ASN A 139 15.74 -5.26 4.66
C ASN A 139 17.11 -5.96 4.58
N GLU A 140 17.91 -5.81 5.63
CA GLU A 140 19.22 -6.46 5.77
C GLU A 140 19.00 -7.88 6.30
N ILE A 141 18.95 -8.88 5.40
CA ILE A 141 18.45 -10.24 5.71
C ILE A 141 19.25 -10.93 6.82
N MET A 142 20.53 -10.58 6.98
CA MET A 142 21.41 -11.13 8.01
C MET A 142 21.13 -10.61 9.42
N LEU A 143 20.35 -9.52 9.58
CA LEU A 143 19.93 -9.05 10.89
C LEU A 143 18.83 -9.96 11.48
N PRO A 144 18.89 -10.23 12.81
CA PRO A 144 17.93 -11.11 13.46
C PRO A 144 16.50 -10.57 13.43
N VAL A 145 16.34 -9.24 13.51
CA VAL A 145 15.06 -8.54 13.39
C VAL A 145 15.26 -7.33 12.49
N ARG A 146 14.35 -7.16 11.53
CA ARG A 146 14.45 -6.13 10.48
C ARG A 146 13.19 -5.29 10.52
N GLU A 147 13.36 -3.98 10.62
CA GLU A 147 12.25 -3.04 10.68
C GLU A 147 12.00 -2.40 9.31
N MET A 148 10.76 -2.43 8.85
CA MET A 148 10.33 -1.74 7.62
C MET A 148 9.10 -0.89 7.91
N PRO A 149 9.03 0.35 7.39
CA PRO A 149 7.90 1.23 7.66
C PRO A 149 6.66 0.81 6.87
N ILE A 150 5.51 1.06 7.48
CA ILE A 150 4.21 1.04 6.80
C ILE A 150 3.98 2.45 6.28
N ILE A 151 3.92 2.58 4.95
CA ILE A 151 3.79 3.88 4.27
C ILE A 151 2.35 4.21 3.87
N GLY A 152 1.40 3.30 4.13
CA GLY A 152 -0.01 3.51 3.87
C GLY A 152 -0.83 2.23 3.96
N GLY A 153 -2.13 2.35 3.69
CA GLY A 153 -3.05 1.23 3.66
C GLY A 153 -4.41 1.59 3.05
N THR A 154 -5.20 0.56 2.78
CA THR A 154 -6.53 0.67 2.19
C THR A 154 -7.58 -0.08 3.03
N GLY A 155 -8.86 0.14 2.73
CA GLY A 155 -9.95 -0.49 3.48
C GLY A 155 -9.91 -0.09 4.96
N ALA A 156 -9.89 -1.09 5.85
CA ALA A 156 -9.78 -0.91 7.29
C ALA A 156 -8.50 -0.17 7.71
N PHE A 157 -7.45 -0.20 6.88
CA PHE A 157 -6.16 0.45 7.16
C PHE A 157 -6.00 1.80 6.45
N ARG A 158 -7.10 2.50 6.15
CA ARG A 158 -7.01 3.85 5.58
C ARG A 158 -6.29 4.78 6.56
N PHE A 159 -5.42 5.64 6.01
CA PHE A 159 -4.51 6.51 6.77
C PHE A 159 -3.49 5.74 7.64
N ALA A 160 -3.19 4.50 7.28
CA ALA A 160 -2.27 3.68 8.06
C ALA A 160 -0.85 4.26 8.13
N ARG A 161 -0.27 4.20 9.34
CA ARG A 161 1.14 4.48 9.63
C ARG A 161 1.64 3.52 10.70
N GLY A 162 2.90 3.14 10.63
CA GLY A 162 3.47 2.21 11.59
C GLY A 162 4.70 1.50 11.03
N PHE A 163 4.96 0.29 11.52
CA PHE A 163 6.13 -0.48 11.13
C PHE A 163 5.85 -1.98 11.18
N VAL A 164 6.76 -2.72 10.56
CA VAL A 164 6.80 -4.18 10.53
C VAL A 164 8.15 -4.62 11.09
N HIS A 165 8.14 -5.57 12.01
CA HIS A 165 9.31 -6.35 12.38
C HIS A 165 9.26 -7.71 11.68
N ALA A 166 10.28 -7.98 10.87
CA ALA A 166 10.48 -9.25 10.20
C ALA A 166 11.61 -10.05 10.87
N ARG A 167 11.36 -11.31 11.20
CA ARG A 167 12.34 -12.25 11.76
C ARG A 167 12.35 -13.53 10.95
N SER A 168 13.51 -13.92 10.44
CA SER A 168 13.65 -15.17 9.68
C SER A 168 13.49 -16.37 10.63
N VAL A 169 12.63 -17.33 10.25
CA VAL A 169 12.39 -18.56 11.02
C VAL A 169 13.11 -19.74 10.38
N LYS A 170 13.04 -19.83 9.06
CA LYS A 170 13.74 -20.84 8.26
C LYS A 170 14.18 -20.19 6.96
N VAL A 171 15.43 -20.37 6.57
CA VAL A 171 15.97 -19.88 5.30
C VAL A 171 16.88 -20.94 4.71
N ASP A 172 16.61 -21.33 3.47
CA ASP A 172 17.53 -22.11 2.64
C ASP A 172 18.21 -21.15 1.68
N TYR A 173 19.41 -20.67 2.02
CA TYR A 173 20.14 -19.69 1.21
C TYR A 173 20.62 -20.25 -0.14
N HIS A 174 20.65 -21.57 -0.30
CA HIS A 174 21.04 -22.19 -1.57
C HIS A 174 19.88 -22.25 -2.54
N LYS A 175 18.68 -22.52 -2.04
CA LYS A 175 17.46 -22.60 -2.87
C LYS A 175 16.68 -21.30 -2.93
N GLY A 176 16.90 -20.42 -1.96
CA GLY A 176 16.19 -19.15 -1.74
C GLY A 176 14.82 -19.28 -1.08
N ASP A 177 14.43 -20.48 -0.61
CA ASP A 177 13.19 -20.63 0.16
C ASP A 177 13.33 -19.99 1.55
N ALA A 178 12.32 -19.25 1.98
CA ALA A 178 12.32 -18.62 3.29
C ALA A 178 10.93 -18.57 3.94
N THR A 179 10.89 -18.84 5.23
CA THR A 179 9.76 -18.57 6.11
C THR A 179 10.17 -17.46 7.08
N VAL A 180 9.43 -16.36 7.06
CA VAL A 180 9.72 -15.16 7.84
C VAL A 180 8.50 -14.80 8.68
N GLU A 181 8.69 -14.63 9.97
CA GLU A 181 7.66 -14.12 10.86
C GLU A 181 7.58 -12.60 10.76
N TYR A 182 6.36 -12.09 10.58
CA TYR A 182 6.06 -10.67 10.48
C TYR A 182 5.20 -10.25 11.68
N ASN A 183 5.62 -9.18 12.35
CA ASN A 183 4.86 -8.50 13.39
C ASN A 183 4.62 -7.06 12.94
N VAL A 184 3.36 -6.75 12.62
CA VAL A 184 2.91 -5.46 12.11
C VAL A 184 2.29 -4.67 13.24
N TYR A 185 2.77 -3.45 13.48
CA TYR A 185 2.16 -2.50 14.42
C TYR A 185 1.68 -1.31 13.61
N VAL A 186 0.36 -1.11 13.55
CA VAL A 186 -0.23 -0.11 12.66
C VAL A 186 -1.28 0.72 13.37
N TYR A 187 -1.12 2.04 13.29
CA TYR A 187 -2.17 3.00 13.57
C TYR A 187 -3.06 3.14 12.33
N HIS A 188 -4.37 3.10 12.51
CA HIS A 188 -5.40 3.34 11.49
C HIS A 188 -6.65 3.94 12.12
N TYR A 189 -7.71 4.12 11.37
CA TYR A 189 -8.94 4.77 11.85
C TYR A 189 -10.14 3.83 11.75
N SER A 190 -10.94 3.78 12.81
CA SER A 190 -12.16 2.97 12.81
C SER A 190 -13.21 3.53 11.86
N SER A 191 -13.72 2.70 10.95
CA SER A 191 -14.99 2.95 10.28
C SER A 191 -16.11 2.88 11.33
N THR A 192 -16.66 4.02 11.77
CA THR A 192 -17.95 4.02 12.46
C THR A 192 -19.05 3.78 11.44
N THR A 193 -19.32 2.52 11.14
CA THR A 193 -20.56 2.09 10.49
C THR A 193 -21.70 2.21 11.51
N SER A 194 -22.20 3.43 11.68
CA SER A 194 -23.58 3.59 12.16
C SER A 194 -24.50 3.21 10.99
N SER A 195 -25.45 2.32 11.25
CA SER A 195 -26.30 1.61 10.29
C SER A 195 -27.32 2.49 9.53
N SER A 196 -27.03 3.77 9.35
CA SER A 196 -27.71 4.69 8.41
C SER A 196 -26.69 5.54 7.60
N HIS A 197 -25.39 5.28 7.76
CA HIS A 197 -24.29 6.13 7.36
C HIS A 197 -23.33 5.46 6.36
N HIS A 198 -23.86 4.80 5.33
CA HIS A 198 -23.11 4.54 4.08
C HIS A 198 -22.67 5.83 3.35
N GLN A 199 -22.98 7.01 3.91
CA GLN A 199 -22.96 8.28 3.18
C GLN A 199 -21.81 9.23 3.54
N ARG A 200 -21.03 8.99 4.62
CA ARG A 200 -20.12 10.02 5.16
C ARG A 200 -18.62 9.86 4.88
N VAL A 201 -18.16 8.71 4.40
CA VAL A 201 -16.81 8.59 3.81
C VAL A 201 -16.88 8.46 2.28
N ASN A 202 -18.09 8.66 1.72
CA ASN A 202 -18.32 8.88 0.29
C ASN A 202 -18.06 10.33 -0.13
N GLU A 203 -17.59 11.22 0.74
CA GLU A 203 -17.35 12.62 0.37
C GLU A 203 -16.33 12.74 -0.78
N GLY A 204 -15.33 11.85 -0.83
CA GLY A 204 -14.44 11.72 -1.99
C GLY A 204 -15.09 11.09 -3.23
N LEU A 205 -16.06 10.17 -3.06
CA LEU A 205 -16.83 9.62 -4.17
C LEU A 205 -17.78 10.66 -4.77
N ASN A 206 -18.44 11.47 -3.93
CA ASN A 206 -19.29 12.57 -4.36
C ASN A 206 -18.49 13.59 -5.20
N PHE A 207 -17.23 13.85 -4.81
CA PHE A 207 -16.31 14.68 -5.58
C PHE A 207 -15.88 14.00 -6.90
N MET A 208 -15.59 12.69 -6.88
CA MET A 208 -15.29 11.92 -8.10
C MET A 208 -16.47 11.82 -9.07
N THR A 209 -17.71 11.87 -8.56
CA THR A 209 -18.94 11.80 -9.36
C THR A 209 -19.57 13.17 -9.62
N ASP A 210 -18.87 14.28 -9.33
CA ASP A 210 -19.42 15.61 -9.57
C ASP A 210 -19.68 15.79 -11.08
N PRO A 211 -20.96 15.89 -11.52
CA PRO A 211 -21.30 15.97 -12.93
C PRO A 211 -20.76 17.23 -13.62
N ILE A 212 -20.36 18.24 -12.84
CA ILE A 212 -19.78 19.48 -13.36
C ILE A 212 -18.29 19.24 -13.68
N LEU A 213 -17.55 18.58 -12.80
CA LEU A 213 -16.14 18.23 -13.05
C LEU A 213 -16.00 17.20 -14.18
N SER A 214 -16.97 16.31 -14.37
CA SER A 214 -16.94 15.34 -15.49
C SER A 214 -17.25 15.95 -16.86
N LYS A 215 -17.63 17.24 -16.93
CA LYS A 215 -18.05 17.94 -18.15
C LYS A 215 -17.12 19.11 -18.55
N ILE A 216 -16.07 19.36 -17.77
CA ILE A 216 -14.96 20.27 -18.10
C ILE A 216 -13.88 19.45 -18.82
#